data_AF-J9ZGF3-F1
#
_entry.id   AF-J9ZGF3-F1
#
_cell.length_a   1.000
_cell.length_b   1.000
_cell.length_c   1.000
_cell.angle_alpha   90.00
_cell.angle_beta   90.00
_cell.angle_gamma   90.00
#
_symmetry.space_group_name_H-M   'P 1'
#
loop_
_entity.id
_entity.type
_entity.pdbx_description
1 polymer ?
#
loop_
_entity_poly.entity_id
_entity_poly.type
_entity_poly.pdbx_seq_one_letter_code
_entity_poly.pdbx_strand_id
1 'polypeptide(L)'
;MPLAEFYGELVKTQQILNKKHLGWQALKGTANIVARHLMHGQTNFLRMLWKFNSVYDPALQLADHARPVDYEMSLPPPPEEHLRPVTLYVHEGRGRRGRDLSDTVEAFVNETRMGNPSEEL
;
A
#
# COMPACT_ATOMS: atom_id res chain seq x y z
N MET A 1 -17.11 -10.70 -11.15
CA MET A 1 -16.89 -11.74 -10.13
C MET A 1 -17.50 -11.26 -8.82
N PRO A 2 -18.30 -12.07 -8.13
CA PRO A 2 -18.80 -11.76 -6.78
C PRO A 2 -17.66 -11.40 -5.81
N LEU A 3 -17.92 -10.47 -4.88
CA LEU A 3 -16.89 -9.95 -3.96
C LEU A 3 -16.27 -11.06 -3.09
N ALA A 4 -17.08 -12.02 -2.65
CA ALA A 4 -16.59 -13.17 -1.88
C ALA A 4 -15.62 -14.06 -2.68
N GLU A 5 -15.91 -14.30 -3.96
CA GLU A 5 -15.04 -15.07 -4.86
C GLU A 5 -13.74 -14.32 -5.15
N PHE A 6 -13.82 -12.99 -5.31
CA PHE A 6 -12.64 -12.15 -5.48
C PHE A 6 -11.68 -12.27 -4.30
N TYR A 7 -12.17 -12.11 -3.06
CA TYR A 7 -11.32 -12.24 -1.88
C TYR A 7 -10.81 -13.67 -1.69
N GLY A 8 -11.63 -14.68 -2.01
CA GLY A 8 -11.21 -16.07 -2.01
C GLY A 8 -10.01 -16.34 -2.92
N GLU A 9 -10.07 -15.91 -4.17
CA GLU A 9 -8.98 -16.08 -5.13
C GLU A 9 -7.75 -15.22 -4.77
N LEU A 10 -7.94 -14.00 -4.26
CA LEU A 10 -6.85 -13.15 -3.79
C LEU A 10 -6.07 -13.83 -2.66
N VAL A 11 -6.77 -14.31 -1.62
CA VAL A 11 -6.11 -15.01 -0.51
C VAL A 11 -5.42 -16.28 -0.97
N LYS A 12 -6.05 -17.05 -1.87
CA LYS A 12 -5.50 -18.30 -2.40
C LYS A 12 -4.20 -18.07 -3.18
N THR A 13 -4.13 -17.04 -4.01
CA THR A 13 -2.89 -16.69 -4.72
C THR A 13 -1.79 -16.31 -3.72
N GLN A 14 -2.11 -15.51 -2.71
CA GLN A 14 -1.17 -15.10 -1.66
C GLN A 14 -0.67 -16.28 -0.83
N GLN A 15 -1.55 -17.25 -0.51
CA GLN A 15 -1.19 -18.49 0.19
C GLN A 15 -0.26 -19.38 -0.64
N ILE A 16 -0.51 -19.52 -1.94
CA ILE A 16 0.33 -20.32 -2.84
C ILE A 16 1.72 -19.68 -2.98
N LEU A 17 1.79 -18.36 -3.23
CA LEU A 17 3.04 -17.60 -3.29
C LEU A 17 3.83 -17.75 -1.98
N ASN A 18 3.17 -17.54 -0.85
CA ASN A 18 3.80 -17.69 0.46
C ASN A 18 4.29 -19.12 0.70
N LYS A 19 3.49 -20.15 0.41
CA LYS A 19 3.93 -21.55 0.55
C LYS A 19 5.10 -21.89 -0.37
N LYS A 20 5.17 -21.28 -1.56
CA LYS A 20 6.27 -21.48 -2.52
C LYS A 20 7.58 -20.81 -2.06
N HIS A 21 7.51 -19.61 -1.50
CA HIS A 21 8.69 -18.80 -1.15
C HIS A 21 9.10 -18.90 0.33
N LEU A 22 8.16 -19.19 1.22
CA LEU A 22 8.33 -19.25 2.69
C LEU A 22 7.93 -20.62 3.26
N GLY A 23 7.69 -21.62 2.41
CA GLY A 23 7.33 -22.97 2.83
C GLY A 23 8.47 -23.74 3.51
N TRP A 24 8.18 -25.00 3.83
CA TRP A 24 9.05 -25.92 4.57
C TRP A 24 10.50 -26.01 4.05
N GLN A 25 10.72 -25.82 2.74
CA GLN A 25 12.07 -25.82 2.16
C GLN A 25 12.89 -24.58 2.53
N ALA A 26 12.29 -23.40 2.53
CA ALA A 26 12.95 -22.17 2.99
C ALA A 26 13.21 -22.22 4.50
N LEU A 27 12.29 -22.80 5.27
CA LEU A 27 12.46 -23.01 6.71
C LEU A 27 13.63 -23.96 7.01
N LYS A 28 13.78 -25.04 6.24
CA LYS A 28 14.95 -25.93 6.34
C LYS A 28 16.26 -25.20 6.04
N GLY A 29 16.28 -24.39 4.98
CA GLY A 29 17.46 -23.59 4.60
C GLY A 29 17.85 -22.55 5.66
N THR A 30 16.88 -22.08 6.46
CA THR A 30 17.09 -21.07 7.51
C THR A 30 17.05 -21.64 8.93
N ALA A 31 17.00 -22.96 9.10
CA ALA A 31 16.78 -23.62 10.39
C ALA A 31 17.79 -23.20 11.46
N ASN A 32 19.07 -23.05 11.11
CA ASN A 32 20.11 -22.57 12.03
C ASN A 32 19.88 -21.12 12.48
N ILE A 33 19.38 -20.26 11.60
CA ILE A 33 19.08 -18.85 11.90
C ILE A 33 17.86 -18.77 12.82
N VAL A 34 16.83 -19.58 12.53
CA VAL A 34 15.64 -19.69 13.37
C VAL A 34 16.01 -20.21 14.76
N ALA A 35 16.81 -21.28 14.84
CA ALA A 35 17.27 -21.82 16.12
C ALA A 35 18.06 -20.77 16.92
N ARG A 36 18.96 -20.03 16.28
CA ARG A 36 19.69 -18.93 16.91
C ARG A 36 18.76 -17.82 17.41
N HIS A 37 17.80 -17.39 16.60
CA HIS A 37 16.83 -16.38 17.01
C HIS A 37 15.98 -16.86 18.18
N LEU A 38 15.54 -18.12 18.20
CA LEU A 38 14.81 -18.71 19.32
C LEU A 38 15.65 -18.77 20.59
N MET A 39 16.94 -19.12 20.50
CA MET A 39 17.86 -19.08 21.64
C MET A 39 18.02 -17.66 22.21
N HIS A 40 17.88 -16.63 21.37
CA HIS A 40 17.84 -15.22 21.79
C HIS A 40 16.42 -14.72 22.14
N GLY A 41 15.42 -15.60 22.24
CA GLY A 41 14.03 -15.26 22.57
C GLY A 41 13.22 -14.62 21.44
N GLN A 42 13.77 -14.52 20.23
CA GLN A 42 13.12 -13.92 19.07
C GLN A 42 12.24 -14.95 18.37
N THR A 43 10.95 -14.96 18.71
CA THR A 43 9.93 -15.84 18.11
C THR A 43 9.15 -15.18 16.96
N ASN A 44 9.44 -13.91 16.66
CA ASN A 44 8.69 -13.09 15.70
C ASN A 44 8.56 -13.76 14.33
N PHE A 45 9.62 -14.41 13.83
CA PHE A 45 9.59 -15.09 12.54
C PHE A 45 8.59 -16.26 12.50
N LEU A 46 8.64 -17.16 13.49
CA LEU A 46 7.67 -18.26 13.59
C LEU A 46 6.25 -17.75 13.85
N ARG A 47 6.12 -16.69 14.66
CA ARG A 47 4.84 -16.05 14.94
C ARG A 47 4.22 -15.45 13.68
N MET A 48 5.04 -14.82 12.82
CA MET A 48 4.61 -14.30 11.52
C MET A 48 4.16 -15.43 10.59
N LEU A 49 4.92 -16.54 10.50
CA LEU A 49 4.53 -17.70 9.68
C LEU A 49 3.19 -18.31 10.13
N TRP A 50 2.95 -18.38 11.45
CA TRP A 50 1.68 -18.88 11.98
C TRP A 50 0.54 -17.89 11.80
N LYS A 51 0.78 -16.59 12.06
CA LYS A 51 -0.21 -15.52 11.89
C LYS A 51 -0.62 -15.35 10.42
N PHE A 52 0.21 -15.72 9.47
CA PHE A 52 -0.10 -15.64 8.06
C PHE A 52 -1.47 -16.28 7.75
N ASN A 53 -1.74 -17.49 8.22
CA ASN A 53 -3.03 -18.16 7.99
C ASN A 53 -4.22 -17.44 8.63
N SER A 54 -4.00 -16.66 9.69
CA SER A 54 -5.05 -15.88 10.35
C SER A 54 -5.26 -14.48 9.77
N VAL A 55 -4.25 -13.92 9.10
CA VAL A 55 -4.33 -12.56 8.51
C VAL A 55 -4.90 -12.64 7.09
N TYR A 56 -4.54 -13.67 6.34
CA TYR A 56 -5.02 -13.89 4.98
C TYR A 56 -6.24 -14.81 5.00
N ASP A 57 -7.37 -14.26 5.44
CA ASP A 57 -8.68 -14.91 5.50
C ASP A 57 -9.72 -14.06 4.73
N PRO A 58 -10.41 -14.63 3.71
CA PRO A 58 -11.45 -13.92 2.97
C PRO A 58 -12.60 -13.46 3.86
N ALA A 59 -12.92 -14.20 4.92
CA ALA A 59 -13.98 -13.83 5.85
C ALA A 59 -13.65 -12.56 6.62
N LEU A 60 -12.37 -12.38 7.01
CA LEU A 60 -11.92 -11.14 7.65
C LEU A 60 -11.96 -9.96 6.68
N GLN A 61 -11.57 -10.16 5.43
CA GLN A 61 -11.64 -9.11 4.40
C GLN A 61 -13.08 -8.69 4.12
N LEU A 62 -13.99 -9.66 4.06
CA LEU A 62 -15.41 -9.39 3.88
C LEU A 62 -16.04 -8.70 5.10
N ALA A 63 -15.65 -9.12 6.31
CA ALA A 63 -16.12 -8.51 7.54
C ALA A 63 -15.63 -7.06 7.69
N ASP A 64 -14.39 -6.78 7.28
CA ASP A 64 -13.84 -5.42 7.27
C ASP A 64 -14.54 -4.55 6.23
N HIS A 65 -14.80 -5.09 5.02
CA HIS A 65 -15.56 -4.39 3.99
C HIS A 65 -17.01 -4.09 4.41
N ALA A 66 -17.59 -4.88 5.31
CA ALA A 66 -18.93 -4.66 5.83
C ALA A 66 -18.99 -3.59 6.94
N ARG A 67 -17.85 -3.05 7.39
CA ARG A 67 -17.82 -2.04 8.44
C ARG A 67 -18.34 -0.69 7.92
N PRO A 68 -19.02 0.09 8.79
CA PRO A 68 -19.40 1.46 8.43
C PRO A 68 -18.15 2.31 8.18
N VAL A 69 -18.26 3.25 7.24
CA VAL A 69 -17.18 4.16 6.84
C VAL A 69 -17.46 5.54 7.43
N ASP A 70 -16.51 6.08 8.20
CA ASP A 70 -16.66 7.40 8.85
C ASP A 70 -16.64 8.57 7.85
N TYR A 71 -15.95 8.39 6.72
CA TYR A 71 -15.80 9.38 5.67
C TYR A 71 -16.21 8.79 4.32
N GLU A 72 -17.52 8.67 4.11
CA GLU A 72 -18.06 8.20 2.83
C GLU A 72 -17.78 9.24 1.73
N MET A 73 -17.15 8.79 0.64
CA MET A 73 -16.95 9.61 -0.54
C MET A 73 -18.21 9.58 -1.39
N SER A 74 -18.71 10.76 -1.78
CA SER A 74 -19.78 10.86 -2.78
C SER A 74 -19.33 10.23 -4.10
N LEU A 75 -20.18 9.38 -4.67
CA LEU A 75 -19.92 8.77 -5.97
C LEU A 75 -19.75 9.85 -7.04
N PRO A 76 -18.82 9.66 -8.00
CA PRO A 76 -18.72 10.57 -9.13
C PRO A 76 -20.06 10.59 -9.89
N PRO A 77 -20.41 11.72 -10.52
CA PRO A 77 -21.58 11.78 -11.39
C PRO A 77 -21.46 10.72 -12.50
N PRO A 78 -22.59 10.20 -13.00
CA PRO A 78 -22.56 9.22 -14.09
C PRO A 78 -21.77 9.78 -15.28
N PRO A 79 -20.97 8.94 -15.98
CA PRO A 79 -20.19 9.38 -17.12
C PRO A 79 -21.08 9.98 -18.21
N GLU A 80 -20.76 11.19 -18.66
CA GLU A 80 -21.40 11.76 -19.85
C GLU A 80 -20.82 11.09 -21.11
N GLU A 81 -21.68 10.54 -21.98
CA GLU A 81 -21.27 9.88 -23.25
C GLU A 81 -20.50 10.82 -24.19
N HIS A 82 -20.62 12.13 -24.01
CA HIS A 82 -20.07 13.14 -24.89
C HIS A 82 -19.32 14.22 -24.11
N LEU A 83 -18.13 13.89 -23.63
CA LEU A 83 -17.19 14.90 -23.16
C LEU A 83 -16.71 15.73 -24.37
N ARG A 84 -17.08 17.02 -24.42
CA ARG A 84 -16.49 17.91 -25.43
C ARG A 84 -15.01 18.13 -25.06
N PRO A 85 -14.04 18.04 -26.00
CA PRO A 85 -12.63 18.28 -25.71
C PRO A 85 -12.35 19.65 -25.08
N VAL A 86 -13.17 20.66 -25.41
CA VAL A 86 -13.08 22.02 -24.83
C VAL A 86 -13.49 22.09 -23.35
N THR A 87 -14.21 21.08 -22.85
CA THR A 87 -14.59 20.96 -21.43
C THR A 87 -13.58 20.18 -20.58
N LEU A 88 -12.57 19.55 -21.19
CA LEU A 88 -11.40 19.11 -20.42
C LEU A 88 -10.60 20.36 -20.04
N TYR A 89 -10.91 20.91 -18.87
CA TYR A 89 -10.13 21.99 -18.29
C TYR A 89 -8.78 21.43 -17.82
N VAL A 90 -7.79 21.46 -18.71
CA VAL A 90 -6.40 21.19 -18.34
C VAL A 90 -5.89 22.47 -17.68
N HIS A 91 -5.62 22.42 -16.38
CA HIS A 91 -4.91 23.50 -15.70
C HIS A 91 -3.53 23.64 -16.34
N GLU A 92 -3.32 24.69 -17.14
CA GLU A 92 -1.97 25.03 -17.57
C GLU A 92 -1.15 25.37 -16.32
N GLY A 93 0.01 24.73 -16.19
CA GLY A 93 0.93 25.00 -15.10
C GLY A 93 1.38 26.46 -15.18
N ARG A 94 0.76 27.35 -14.39
CA ARG A 94 1.05 28.79 -14.36
C ARG A 94 2.45 29.14 -13.80
N GLY A 95 3.32 28.14 -13.66
CA GLY A 95 4.64 28.24 -13.04
C GLY A 95 4.54 28.75 -11.59
N ARG A 96 5.64 29.33 -11.10
CA ARG A 96 5.73 29.86 -9.72
C ARG A 96 4.67 30.92 -9.43
N ARG A 97 4.26 31.69 -10.45
CA ARG A 97 3.31 32.81 -10.36
C ARG A 97 1.85 32.42 -10.11
N GLY A 98 1.46 31.16 -10.27
CA GLY A 98 0.09 30.71 -10.01
C GLY A 98 -0.09 29.91 -8.72
N ARG A 99 0.96 29.82 -7.90
CA ARG A 99 0.87 29.12 -6.62
C ARG A 99 0.44 30.13 -5.57
N ASP A 100 -0.64 29.84 -4.87
CA ASP A 100 -1.04 30.58 -3.67
C ASP A 100 -0.27 30.02 -2.47
N LEU A 101 1.06 30.08 -2.57
CA LEU A 101 1.98 29.66 -1.52
C LEU A 101 2.59 30.91 -0.93
N SER A 102 2.55 31.04 0.40
CA SER A 102 3.35 32.07 1.07
C SER A 102 4.84 31.83 0.79
N ASP A 103 5.61 32.92 0.76
CA ASP A 103 7.06 32.86 0.53
C ASP A 103 7.76 31.91 1.51
N THR A 104 7.25 31.79 2.74
CA THR A 104 7.75 30.87 3.77
C THR A 104 7.57 29.40 3.39
N VAL A 105 6.39 29.03 2.88
CA VAL A 105 6.13 27.66 2.44
C VAL A 105 6.96 27.35 1.20
N GLU A 106 7.13 28.33 0.31
CA GLU A 106 7.97 28.16 -0.88
C GLU A 106 9.46 27.96 -0.50
N ALA A 107 9.96 28.68 0.50
CA ALA A 107 11.32 28.49 1.01
C ALA A 107 11.51 27.09 1.62
N PHE A 108 10.59 26.66 2.48
CA PHE A 108 10.63 25.33 3.10
C PHE A 108 10.61 24.19 2.06
N VAL A 109 9.74 24.28 1.04
CA VAL A 109 9.66 23.29 -0.03
C VAL A 109 10.94 23.28 -0.87
N ASN A 110 11.56 24.44 -1.12
CA ASN A 110 12.83 24.49 -1.87
C ASN A 110 14.00 23.91 -1.05
N GLU A 111 14.03 24.15 0.25
CA GLU A 111 15.05 23.60 1.16
C GLU A 111 14.93 22.07 1.30
N THR A 112 13.71 21.55 1.38
CA THR A 112 13.44 20.12 1.52
C THR A 112 13.38 19.37 0.19
N ARG A 113 13.53 20.07 -0.94
CA ARG A 113 13.58 19.45 -2.27
C ARG A 113 14.88 18.66 -2.40
N MET A 114 14.76 17.35 -2.26
CA MET A 114 15.85 16.39 -2.46
C MET A 114 16.49 16.61 -3.84
N GLY A 115 17.68 17.20 -3.86
CA GLY A 115 18.41 17.56 -5.09
C GLY A 115 19.12 18.92 -5.10
N ASN A 116 19.29 19.62 -3.98
CA ASN A 116 20.12 20.84 -3.92
C ASN A 116 21.61 20.46 -3.75
N PRO A 117 22.51 20.76 -4.72
CA PRO A 117 23.94 20.46 -4.65
C PRO A 117 24.69 21.55 -3.88
N SER A 118 24.19 21.93 -2.71
CA SER A 118 24.79 22.97 -1.87
C SER A 118 25.52 22.36 -0.68
N GLU A 119 26.41 21.39 -0.94
CA GLU A 119 27.54 21.01 -0.07
C GLU A 119 28.65 20.41 -0.95
N GLU A 120 29.34 21.26 -1.72
CA GLU A 120 30.76 21.01 -2.03
C GLU A 120 31.55 22.15 -1.37
N LEU A 121 32.43 21.75 -0.45
CA LEU A 121 33.39 22.55 0.31
C LEU A 121 34.50 23.11 -0.60
#